data_AF-A0A934KJ53-F1
#
_entry.id   AF-A0A934KJ53-F1
#
_cell.length_a   1.000
_cell.length_b   1.000
_cell.length_c   1.000
_cell.angle_alpha   90.00
_cell.angle_beta   90.00
_cell.angle_gamma   90.00
#
_symmetry.space_group_name_H-M   'P 1'
#
loop_
_entity.id
_entity.type
_entity.pdbx_description
1 polymer ?
#
loop_
_entity_poly.entity_id
_entity_poly.type
_entity_poly.pdbx_seq_one_letter_code
_entity_poly.pdbx_strand_id
1 'polypeptide(L)'
;MPTSSPPTRRAVLAVGAALVMTGMLGGGPGGPLTAHASIVPQSAKLDVTPVQQIYPLDCEAAALQSALGAIGINISQDWALGQFGADTTPPVMSNGRPVRWADPYQTFVGDVRGRFVVTGYGVYYTPIVAAAQAAGATAYGGEHWIPRDLYAEVAAGHPVVVRVPHLMHSVSVGYWTAWDGRSVWYTPVDHAQVLMAYDYAASTVTLADPYDNQIHVYSMGLFENRFAAEMGSAVVVSPGPGIHMGAVDPASKRAAAIAVDDSNSWVMRSNGSSFSAPQSLASTPFRGSRGTFFEDVDGPGKPASGIAVNDSSVWVMHNNGNGFDYPAQWSNVPFYGTVATLVADVDGTGRASPVAVNESSVWVMHNNGSGFDHPAQWSGGPFYGTHGTFAAVLDGSHRASLVAVNESSIYVMANLGSSFEVPRLWASANFFGSRGTFIADIDGSGRASAVAINDDSIWVESNTGGGAFASPRQWATGAFYADWEYMADVDGSGRASAVAVSRTTTWVKLNTGGSFAAPNAWANTPFYGTH
;
A
#
# COMPACT_ATOMS: atom_id res chain seq x y z
N MET A 1 -30.09 13.91 1.45
CA MET A 1 -28.75 13.79 2.07
C MET A 1 -28.17 12.47 1.61
N PRO A 2 -27.13 12.43 0.76
CA PRO A 2 -26.40 11.21 0.51
C PRO A 2 -25.23 11.12 1.49
N THR A 3 -25.22 10.06 2.27
CA THR A 3 -24.12 9.65 3.14
C THR A 3 -22.93 9.26 2.27
N SER A 4 -21.80 9.95 2.40
CA SER A 4 -20.53 9.57 1.78
C SER A 4 -20.05 8.26 2.40
N SER A 5 -20.05 7.20 1.60
CA SER A 5 -19.43 5.92 1.95
C SER A 5 -17.92 6.10 2.20
N PRO A 6 -17.32 5.40 3.17
CA PRO A 6 -15.87 5.40 3.35
C PRO A 6 -15.18 4.77 2.13
N PRO A 7 -13.92 5.18 1.81
CA PRO A 7 -13.18 4.66 0.66
C PRO A 7 -12.86 3.17 0.83
N THR A 8 -13.15 2.40 -0.22
CA THR A 8 -12.75 1.00 -0.37
C THR A 8 -11.22 0.88 -0.43
N ARG A 9 -10.61 0.22 0.55
CA ARG A 9 -9.20 -0.17 0.50
C ARG A 9 -9.06 -1.27 -0.57
N ARG A 10 -8.11 -1.10 -1.50
CA ARG A 10 -7.82 -2.12 -2.52
C ARG A 10 -7.25 -3.36 -1.82
N ALA A 11 -8.05 -4.42 -1.72
CA ALA A 11 -7.59 -5.71 -1.25
C ALA A 11 -6.57 -6.30 -2.23
N VAL A 12 -5.38 -6.63 -1.74
CA VAL A 12 -4.37 -7.40 -2.47
C VAL A 12 -4.58 -8.87 -2.17
N LEU A 13 -4.90 -9.59 -3.26
CA LEU A 13 -4.70 -11.01 -3.53
C LEU A 13 -5.45 -12.06 -2.70
N ALA A 14 -5.99 -13.02 -3.44
CA ALA A 14 -6.49 -14.29 -2.95
C ALA A 14 -5.49 -15.37 -3.30
N VAL A 15 -5.07 -16.13 -2.29
CA VAL A 15 -4.15 -17.27 -2.43
C VAL A 15 -4.96 -18.53 -2.75
N GLY A 16 -4.53 -19.31 -3.74
CA GLY A 16 -5.07 -20.64 -4.00
C GLY A 16 -4.06 -21.50 -4.76
N ALA A 17 -3.33 -22.36 -4.05
CA ALA A 17 -2.56 -23.44 -4.66
C ALA A 17 -2.70 -24.74 -3.83
N ALA A 18 -3.43 -25.72 -4.38
CA ALA A 18 -3.51 -27.08 -3.89
C ALA A 18 -2.50 -27.98 -4.65
N LEU A 19 -1.83 -28.89 -3.93
CA LEU A 19 -0.66 -29.66 -4.41
C LEU A 19 -0.90 -31.16 -4.62
N VAL A 20 -0.21 -31.76 -5.61
CA VAL A 20 0.12 -33.21 -5.73
C VAL A 20 1.66 -33.44 -5.72
N MET A 21 2.15 -34.50 -5.03
CA MET A 21 3.55 -34.77 -4.63
C MET A 21 4.44 -35.59 -5.61
N THR A 22 5.79 -35.38 -5.59
CA THR A 22 6.87 -36.42 -5.41
C THR A 22 8.34 -35.89 -5.29
N GLY A 23 9.04 -36.18 -4.15
CA GLY A 23 10.41 -36.76 -4.00
C GLY A 23 11.79 -36.08 -4.30
N MET A 24 12.55 -35.72 -3.22
CA MET A 24 14.03 -35.78 -2.93
C MET A 24 15.06 -34.91 -3.74
N LEU A 25 16.27 -34.48 -3.30
CA LEU A 25 17.05 -34.22 -2.06
C LEU A 25 18.43 -33.54 -2.43
N GLY A 26 19.00 -32.67 -1.58
CA GLY A 26 20.45 -32.28 -1.47
C GLY A 26 20.94 -31.05 -2.28
N GLY A 27 21.85 -30.15 -1.85
CA GLY A 27 22.67 -29.93 -0.65
C GLY A 27 23.95 -29.11 -0.96
N GLY A 28 24.24 -28.03 -0.22
CA GLY A 28 25.61 -27.48 -0.02
C GLY A 28 26.09 -26.24 -0.81
N PRO A 29 27.15 -25.53 -0.36
CA PRO A 29 27.04 -24.13 0.11
C PRO A 29 28.04 -23.09 -0.46
N GLY A 30 27.69 -21.79 -0.33
CA GLY A 30 28.53 -20.73 0.27
C GLY A 30 29.62 -20.03 -0.57
N GLY A 31 29.42 -18.74 -0.88
CA GLY A 31 30.44 -17.78 -1.32
C GLY A 31 30.09 -16.33 -0.91
N PRO A 32 31.06 -15.42 -0.72
CA PRO A 32 30.96 -14.27 0.18
C PRO A 32 30.27 -13.03 -0.42
N LEU A 33 29.59 -12.28 0.44
CA LEU A 33 28.84 -11.06 0.15
C LEU A 33 29.78 -9.85 -0.01
N THR A 34 29.72 -9.18 -1.16
CA THR A 34 30.31 -7.84 -1.39
C THR A 34 29.25 -6.76 -1.17
N ALA A 35 29.52 -5.83 -0.25
CA ALA A 35 28.67 -4.67 0.02
C ALA A 35 28.77 -3.65 -1.13
N HIS A 36 27.64 -3.27 -1.73
CA HIS A 36 27.53 -2.18 -2.70
C HIS A 36 26.90 -0.96 -2.02
N ALA A 37 27.57 0.19 -2.09
CA ALA A 37 27.02 1.48 -1.68
C ALA A 37 25.89 1.88 -2.66
N SER A 38 24.68 2.14 -2.14
CA SER A 38 23.56 2.63 -2.96
C SER A 38 23.89 3.98 -3.58
N ILE A 39 23.90 4.02 -4.91
CA ILE A 39 24.03 5.25 -5.70
C ILE A 39 22.61 5.80 -5.92
N VAL A 40 22.32 7.02 -5.46
CA VAL A 40 21.06 7.71 -5.79
C VAL A 40 21.00 7.87 -7.32
N PRO A 41 19.93 7.41 -8.01
CA PRO A 41 19.80 7.55 -9.47
C PRO A 41 19.95 8.99 -9.95
N GLN A 42 20.30 9.19 -11.23
CA GLN A 42 20.48 10.52 -11.82
C GLN A 42 19.18 11.36 -11.81
N SER A 43 18.03 10.69 -11.89
CA SER A 43 16.71 11.30 -11.77
C SER A 43 15.70 10.26 -11.29
N ALA A 44 14.60 10.73 -10.70
CA ALA A 44 13.44 9.92 -10.38
C ALA A 44 12.18 10.78 -10.42
N LYS A 45 11.02 10.16 -10.68
CA LYS A 45 9.71 10.81 -10.69
C LYS A 45 8.63 9.86 -10.21
N LEU A 46 7.82 10.34 -9.26
CA LEU A 46 6.64 9.68 -8.74
C LEU A 46 5.37 10.10 -9.49
N ASP A 47 4.35 9.26 -9.42
CA ASP A 47 3.02 9.58 -9.93
C ASP A 47 2.18 10.22 -8.81
N VAL A 48 2.35 11.53 -8.62
CA VAL A 48 1.62 12.33 -7.63
C VAL A 48 0.60 13.19 -8.35
N THR A 49 -0.66 13.07 -7.96
CA THR A 49 -1.73 13.98 -8.40
C THR A 49 -1.85 15.13 -7.38
N PRO A 50 -1.65 16.40 -7.77
CA PRO A 50 -1.90 17.54 -6.89
C PRO A 50 -3.38 17.57 -6.51
N VAL A 51 -3.65 17.96 -5.27
CA VAL A 51 -4.99 18.19 -4.74
C VAL A 51 -5.06 19.62 -4.27
N GLN A 52 -6.06 20.36 -4.76
CA GLN A 52 -6.25 21.74 -4.35
C GLN A 52 -6.65 21.83 -2.87
N GLN A 53 -6.04 22.76 -2.15
CA GLN A 53 -6.42 23.08 -0.77
C GLN A 53 -7.84 23.66 -0.72
N ILE A 54 -8.68 23.18 0.20
CA ILE A 54 -10.10 23.57 0.28
C ILE A 54 -10.33 24.77 1.22
N TYR A 55 -9.40 25.03 2.15
CA TYR A 55 -9.39 26.25 2.97
C TYR A 55 -8.14 27.11 2.72
N PRO A 56 -8.18 28.41 3.03
CA PRO A 56 -7.06 29.33 2.83
C PRO A 56 -5.71 28.90 3.43
N LEU A 57 -5.72 28.22 4.58
CA LEU A 57 -4.50 27.84 5.31
C LEU A 57 -4.36 26.31 5.45
N ASP A 58 -4.69 25.57 4.39
CA ASP A 58 -4.88 24.11 4.42
C ASP A 58 -3.83 23.35 3.59
N CYS A 59 -2.70 23.99 3.30
CA CYS A 59 -1.69 23.43 2.42
C CYS A 59 -1.07 22.13 2.98
N GLU A 60 -0.91 22.00 4.30
CA GLU A 60 -0.37 20.77 4.90
C GLU A 60 -1.30 19.57 4.73
N ALA A 61 -2.61 19.75 4.94
CA ALA A 61 -3.58 18.66 4.79
C ALA A 61 -3.72 18.26 3.33
N ALA A 62 -3.72 19.23 2.42
CA ALA A 62 -3.82 19.00 0.99
C ALA A 62 -2.56 18.33 0.42
N ALA A 63 -1.36 18.78 0.82
CA ALA A 63 -0.10 18.13 0.47
C ALA A 63 -0.03 16.71 1.03
N LEU A 64 -0.45 16.49 2.27
CA LEU A 64 -0.52 15.15 2.87
C LEU A 64 -1.49 14.24 2.11
N GLN A 65 -2.66 14.75 1.70
CA GLN A 65 -3.61 14.02 0.88
C GLN A 65 -2.99 13.60 -0.47
N SER A 66 -2.29 14.51 -1.16
CA SER A 66 -1.57 14.19 -2.40
C SER A 66 -0.48 13.13 -2.19
N ALA A 67 0.33 13.27 -1.14
CA ALA A 67 1.42 12.33 -0.83
C ALA A 67 0.87 10.92 -0.50
N LEU A 68 -0.15 10.83 0.35
CA LEU A 68 -0.80 9.57 0.69
C LEU A 68 -1.50 8.94 -0.53
N GLY A 69 -2.15 9.75 -1.36
CA GLY A 69 -2.81 9.29 -2.58
C GLY A 69 -1.83 8.63 -3.55
N ALA A 70 -0.62 9.17 -3.68
CA ALA A 70 0.43 8.62 -4.53
C ALA A 70 0.94 7.23 -4.08
N ILE A 71 0.79 6.90 -2.79
CA ILE A 71 1.09 5.56 -2.24
C ILE A 71 -0.18 4.71 -2.02
N GLY A 72 -1.31 5.12 -2.61
CA GLY A 72 -2.56 4.36 -2.59
C GLY A 72 -3.41 4.50 -1.32
N ILE A 73 -3.12 5.46 -0.45
CA ILE A 73 -3.91 5.76 0.75
C ILE A 73 -4.77 7.00 0.50
N ASN A 74 -6.09 6.81 0.46
CA ASN A 74 -7.02 7.91 0.23
C ASN A 74 -7.56 8.48 1.55
N ILE A 75 -7.40 9.79 1.75
CA ILE A 75 -7.96 10.55 2.88
C ILE A 75 -8.61 11.84 2.37
N SER A 76 -9.44 12.48 3.20
CA SER A 76 -9.93 13.84 2.95
C SER A 76 -9.15 14.87 3.77
N GLN A 77 -9.00 16.10 3.27
CA GLN A 77 -8.44 17.24 4.01
C GLN A 77 -9.11 17.46 5.38
N ASP A 78 -10.45 17.41 5.46
CA ASP A 78 -11.16 17.54 6.74
C ASP A 78 -10.79 16.44 7.75
N TRP A 79 -10.51 15.22 7.27
CA TRP A 79 -10.04 14.13 8.13
C TRP A 79 -8.62 14.40 8.65
N ALA A 80 -7.71 14.86 7.78
CA ALA A 80 -6.35 15.23 8.18
C ALA A 80 -6.35 16.39 9.18
N LEU A 81 -7.12 17.45 8.94
CA LEU A 81 -7.32 18.55 9.90
C LEU A 81 -7.87 18.05 11.24
N GLY A 82 -8.79 17.09 11.21
CA GLY A 82 -9.29 16.42 12.41
C GLY A 82 -8.20 15.64 13.17
N GLN A 83 -7.22 15.06 12.47
CA GLN A 83 -6.05 14.43 13.09
C GLN A 83 -5.05 15.44 13.64
N PHE A 84 -4.84 16.57 12.95
CA PHE A 84 -3.93 17.63 13.41
C PHE A 84 -4.42 18.28 14.71
N GLY A 85 -5.74 18.36 14.89
CA GLY A 85 -6.35 19.21 15.91
C GLY A 85 -6.05 20.68 15.65
N ALA A 86 -6.60 21.58 16.48
CA ALA A 86 -6.33 23.01 16.37
C ALA A 86 -6.35 23.70 17.74
N ASP A 87 -5.39 24.60 17.96
CA ASP A 87 -5.44 25.59 19.03
C ASP A 87 -5.89 26.92 18.42
N THR A 88 -7.16 27.27 18.67
CA THR A 88 -7.79 28.48 18.13
C THR A 88 -7.58 29.71 19.01
N THR A 89 -6.70 29.65 20.02
CA THR A 89 -6.40 30.79 20.90
C THR A 89 -5.76 31.91 20.06
N PRO A 90 -6.28 33.15 20.09
CA PRO A 90 -5.71 34.26 19.32
C PRO A 90 -4.27 34.60 19.71
N PRO A 91 -3.43 35.06 18.76
CA PRO A 91 -2.06 35.45 19.06
C PRO A 91 -2.00 36.74 19.89
N VAL A 92 -0.96 36.87 20.70
CA VAL A 92 -0.52 38.16 21.22
C VAL A 92 0.33 38.84 20.14
N MET A 93 -0.13 39.98 19.66
CA MET A 93 0.52 40.74 18.59
C MET A 93 1.32 41.93 19.14
N SER A 94 2.46 42.22 18.52
CA SER A 94 3.25 43.44 18.73
C SER A 94 3.76 43.96 17.40
N ASN A 95 3.54 45.24 17.10
CA ASN A 95 3.91 45.87 15.83
C ASN A 95 3.49 45.07 14.57
N GLY A 96 2.30 44.47 14.61
CA GLY A 96 1.75 43.68 13.51
C GLY A 96 2.36 42.28 13.34
N ARG A 97 3.15 41.79 14.31
CA ARG A 97 3.73 40.44 14.31
C ARG A 97 3.32 39.65 15.56
N PRO A 98 3.12 38.33 15.48
CA PRO A 98 2.90 37.50 16.65
C PRO A 98 4.17 37.47 17.50
N VAL A 99 4.01 37.72 18.80
CA VAL A 99 5.07 37.54 19.81
C VAL A 99 4.77 36.37 20.75
N ARG A 100 3.50 35.96 20.85
CA ARG A 100 3.08 34.75 21.56
C ARG A 100 1.91 34.10 20.87
N TRP A 101 1.95 32.78 20.66
CA TRP A 101 0.84 32.04 20.04
C TRP A 101 0.92 30.55 20.37
N ALA A 102 0.12 29.72 19.69
CA ALA A 102 0.14 28.28 19.84
C ALA A 102 1.39 27.64 19.22
N ASP A 103 1.62 26.37 19.54
CA ASP A 103 2.75 25.59 19.05
C ASP A 103 2.36 24.73 17.84
N PRO A 104 2.88 25.03 16.62
CA PRO A 104 2.59 24.25 15.41
C PRO A 104 3.17 22.83 15.45
N TYR A 105 4.11 22.52 16.35
CA TYR A 105 4.55 21.13 16.55
C TYR A 105 3.53 20.30 17.35
N GLN A 106 2.55 20.93 18.00
CA GLN A 106 1.54 20.22 18.79
C GLN A 106 0.21 20.05 18.04
N THR A 107 -0.28 21.13 17.43
CA THR A 107 -1.56 21.15 16.69
C THR A 107 -1.53 22.22 15.61
N PHE A 108 -2.54 22.28 14.75
CA PHE A 108 -2.73 23.43 13.87
C PHE A 108 -2.88 24.74 14.67
N VAL A 109 -2.20 25.81 14.24
CA VAL A 109 -2.21 27.10 14.92
C VAL A 109 -3.29 28.01 14.33
N GLY A 110 -4.33 28.28 15.11
CA GLY A 110 -5.43 29.18 14.78
C GLY A 110 -6.51 28.56 13.89
N ASP A 111 -7.17 29.40 13.09
CA ASP A 111 -8.27 29.00 12.21
C ASP A 111 -7.78 28.73 10.79
N VAL A 112 -8.02 27.51 10.28
CA VAL A 112 -7.70 27.10 8.90
C VAL A 112 -8.43 27.94 7.84
N ARG A 113 -9.56 28.54 8.19
CA ARG A 113 -10.33 29.49 7.35
C ARG A 113 -9.87 30.94 7.50
N GLY A 114 -8.83 31.15 8.30
CA GLY A 114 -8.37 32.45 8.74
C GLY A 114 -7.47 33.18 7.74
N ARG A 115 -6.88 34.26 8.25
CA ARG A 115 -5.84 35.03 7.57
C ARG A 115 -4.47 34.64 8.12
N PHE A 116 -3.55 34.36 7.21
CA PHE A 116 -2.19 33.90 7.49
C PHE A 116 -1.44 34.86 8.43
N VAL A 117 -0.83 34.30 9.48
CA VAL A 117 -0.10 35.01 10.55
C VAL A 117 -0.93 36.11 11.24
N VAL A 118 -2.26 35.94 11.30
CA VAL A 118 -3.17 36.85 12.02
C VAL A 118 -4.21 36.09 12.81
N THR A 119 -4.96 35.20 12.16
CA THR A 119 -5.96 34.37 12.83
C THR A 119 -5.68 32.89 12.67
N GLY A 120 -4.81 32.51 11.73
CA GLY A 120 -4.26 31.16 11.59
C GLY A 120 -2.87 31.19 10.96
N TYR A 121 -2.14 30.09 11.08
CA TYR A 121 -0.82 29.92 10.51
C TYR A 121 -0.72 28.58 9.77
N GLY A 122 -0.59 27.48 10.48
CA GLY A 122 -0.31 26.17 9.89
C GLY A 122 0.04 25.15 10.95
N VAL A 123 0.62 24.03 10.54
CA VAL A 123 1.03 22.92 11.41
C VAL A 123 2.37 22.34 10.97
N TYR A 124 3.25 21.98 11.89
CA TYR A 124 4.57 21.46 11.55
C TYR A 124 4.61 19.94 11.43
N TYR A 125 5.80 19.39 11.22
CA TYR A 125 5.98 17.99 10.81
C TYR A 125 5.34 16.99 11.80
N THR A 126 5.27 17.30 13.10
CA THR A 126 4.85 16.31 14.11
C THR A 126 3.39 15.88 13.96
N PRO A 127 2.38 16.77 13.87
CA PRO A 127 1.01 16.33 13.62
C PRO A 127 0.79 15.76 12.21
N ILE A 128 1.57 16.21 11.21
CA ILE A 128 1.52 15.64 9.84
C ILE A 128 1.98 14.18 9.83
N VAL A 129 3.08 13.87 10.51
CA VAL A 129 3.57 12.48 10.69
C VAL A 129 2.53 11.64 11.41
N ALA A 130 1.97 12.12 12.51
CA ALA A 130 0.95 11.40 13.26
C ALA A 130 -0.30 11.09 12.42
N ALA A 131 -0.76 12.06 11.61
CA ALA A 131 -1.88 11.87 10.70
C ALA A 131 -1.58 10.85 9.59
N ALA A 132 -0.37 10.89 9.00
CA ALA A 132 0.06 9.91 8.01
C ALA A 132 0.09 8.48 8.60
N GLN A 133 0.64 8.34 9.81
CA GLN A 133 0.67 7.07 10.53
C GLN A 133 -0.75 6.58 10.88
N ALA A 134 -1.64 7.47 11.31
CA ALA A 134 -3.04 7.17 11.55
C ALA A 134 -3.78 6.71 10.28
N ALA A 135 -3.40 7.26 9.11
CA ALA A 135 -3.93 6.84 7.81
C ALA A 135 -3.46 5.43 7.38
N GLY A 136 -2.41 4.91 8.03
CA GLY A 136 -1.84 3.60 7.76
C GLY A 136 -0.55 3.64 6.93
N ALA A 137 0.06 4.82 6.74
CA ALA A 137 1.38 4.95 6.15
C ALA A 137 2.49 4.72 7.18
N THR A 138 3.70 4.43 6.69
CA THR A 138 4.91 4.73 7.45
C THR A 138 5.23 6.20 7.17
N ALA A 139 5.54 6.96 8.21
CA ALA A 139 5.93 8.35 8.04
C ALA A 139 6.90 8.77 9.14
N TYR A 140 7.82 9.62 8.75
CA TYR A 140 8.76 10.29 9.64
C TYR A 140 9.07 11.67 9.08
N GLY A 141 9.44 12.60 9.93
CA GLY A 141 9.64 13.97 9.55
C GLY A 141 10.45 14.72 10.57
N GLY A 142 10.88 15.91 10.18
CA GLY A 142 11.75 16.72 11.01
C GLY A 142 12.21 17.96 10.28
N GLU A 143 13.11 18.67 10.93
CA GLU A 143 13.81 19.82 10.40
C GLU A 143 15.27 19.47 10.16
N HIS A 144 15.96 20.33 9.43
CA HIS A 144 17.37 20.23 9.05
C HIS A 144 17.69 19.06 8.13
N TRP A 145 16.70 18.65 7.31
CA TRP A 145 16.91 17.68 6.24
C TRP A 145 17.97 18.17 5.26
N ILE A 146 18.80 17.23 4.79
CA ILE A 146 19.70 17.44 3.66
C ILE A 146 18.89 17.14 2.39
N PRO A 147 18.83 18.05 1.40
CA PRO A 147 18.02 17.84 0.18
C PRO A 147 18.33 16.54 -0.56
N ARG A 148 19.59 16.11 -0.56
CA ARG A 148 20.01 14.85 -1.16
C ARG A 148 19.29 13.63 -0.57
N ASP A 149 18.99 13.65 0.72
CA ASP A 149 18.30 12.56 1.38
C ASP A 149 16.84 12.52 0.93
N LEU A 150 16.20 13.69 0.74
CA LEU A 150 14.85 13.76 0.16
C LEU A 150 14.80 13.23 -1.27
N TYR A 151 15.84 13.49 -2.07
CA TYR A 151 15.94 12.91 -3.42
C TYR A 151 16.10 11.39 -3.37
N ALA A 152 16.82 10.86 -2.38
CA ALA A 152 16.92 9.41 -2.18
C ALA A 152 15.55 8.79 -1.83
N GLU A 153 14.73 9.47 -1.02
CA GLU A 153 13.37 9.03 -0.72
C GLU A 153 12.46 9.04 -1.94
N VAL A 154 12.52 10.10 -2.76
CA VAL A 154 11.80 10.16 -4.03
C VAL A 154 12.26 9.04 -4.98
N ALA A 155 13.55 8.72 -5.02
CA ALA A 155 14.07 7.59 -5.79
C ALA A 155 13.60 6.23 -5.25
N ALA A 156 13.32 6.14 -3.95
CA ALA A 156 12.80 4.94 -3.30
C ALA A 156 11.28 4.77 -3.46
N GLY A 157 10.58 5.70 -4.11
CA GLY A 157 9.13 5.63 -4.27
C GLY A 157 8.35 6.37 -3.19
N HIS A 158 9.01 7.17 -2.34
CA HIS A 158 8.39 7.82 -1.17
C HIS A 158 8.14 9.32 -1.45
N PRO A 159 6.88 9.76 -1.58
CA PRO A 159 6.55 11.17 -1.67
C PRO A 159 6.97 11.93 -0.41
N VAL A 160 7.43 13.17 -0.58
CA VAL A 160 7.89 14.00 0.54
C VAL A 160 7.07 15.29 0.61
N VAL A 161 6.35 15.50 1.71
CA VAL A 161 5.75 16.81 2.01
C VAL A 161 6.87 17.74 2.49
N VAL A 162 7.14 18.80 1.75
CA VAL A 162 8.19 19.78 2.04
C VAL A 162 7.56 21.13 2.37
N ARG A 163 8.20 21.85 3.30
CA ARG A 163 7.85 23.23 3.63
C ARG A 163 8.77 24.18 2.88
N VAL A 164 8.19 24.92 1.93
CA VAL A 164 8.84 25.90 1.08
C VAL A 164 7.80 26.93 0.63
N PRO A 165 8.17 28.21 0.50
CA PRO A 165 7.22 29.26 0.13
C PRO A 165 6.60 29.01 -1.25
N HIS A 166 5.32 29.36 -1.40
CA HIS A 166 4.64 29.29 -2.69
C HIS A 166 5.43 30.05 -3.77
N LEU A 167 5.61 29.43 -4.94
CA LEU A 167 6.41 29.94 -6.07
C LEU A 167 7.87 30.34 -5.71
N MET A 168 8.43 29.79 -4.63
CA MET A 168 9.83 30.02 -4.22
C MET A 168 10.17 31.49 -3.91
N HIS A 169 9.19 32.27 -3.44
CA HIS A 169 9.43 33.64 -3.00
C HIS A 169 10.50 33.72 -1.90
N SER A 170 11.20 34.86 -1.81
CA SER A 170 12.18 35.08 -0.74
C SER A 170 11.48 35.17 0.61
N VAL A 171 12.06 34.56 1.64
CA VAL A 171 11.48 34.50 2.98
C VAL A 171 12.28 35.31 4.00
N SER A 172 11.59 35.75 5.04
CA SER A 172 12.20 36.24 6.27
C SER A 172 11.66 35.45 7.45
N VAL A 173 12.54 34.97 8.32
CA VAL A 173 12.15 34.20 9.50
C VAL A 173 11.82 35.14 10.65
N GLY A 174 10.64 34.97 11.23
CA GLY A 174 10.23 35.56 12.50
C GLY A 174 10.18 34.50 13.60
N TYR A 175 9.95 34.95 14.84
CA TYR A 175 9.75 34.06 15.98
C TYR A 175 8.63 34.55 16.88
N TRP A 176 7.87 33.62 17.45
CA TRP A 176 7.04 33.86 18.64
C TRP A 176 7.38 32.85 19.74
N THR A 177 6.97 33.15 20.96
CA THR A 177 7.05 32.20 22.07
C THR A 177 5.72 31.45 22.18
N ALA A 178 5.75 30.11 22.17
CA ALA A 178 4.56 29.30 22.38
C ALA A 178 4.03 29.45 23.82
N TRP A 179 2.82 28.94 24.09
CA TRP A 179 2.23 29.02 25.43
C TRP A 179 3.09 28.33 26.51
N ASP A 180 3.77 27.25 26.15
CA ASP A 180 4.68 26.46 26.99
C ASP A 180 6.12 27.03 27.08
N GLY A 181 6.39 28.15 26.40
CA GLY A 181 7.70 28.80 26.38
C GLY A 181 8.63 28.40 25.23
N ARG A 182 8.22 27.47 24.35
CA ARG A 182 9.02 27.10 23.17
C ARG A 182 9.19 28.30 22.24
N SER A 183 10.39 28.50 21.69
CA SER A 183 10.60 29.45 20.60
C SER A 183 10.18 28.80 19.28
N VAL A 184 9.21 29.39 18.60
CA VAL A 184 8.66 28.89 17.34
C VAL A 184 9.08 29.84 16.22
N TRP A 185 9.76 29.31 15.21
CA TRP A 185 10.06 30.06 13.99
C TRP A 185 8.80 30.16 13.12
N TYR A 186 8.73 31.12 12.21
CA TYR A 186 7.71 31.14 11.16
C TYR A 186 8.16 32.00 9.98
N THR A 187 7.54 31.82 8.80
CA THR A 187 7.67 32.77 7.69
C THR A 187 6.30 33.31 7.26
N PRO A 188 6.19 34.56 6.77
CA PRO A 188 4.91 35.14 6.34
C PRO A 188 4.39 34.64 4.99
N VAL A 189 5.11 33.75 4.32
CA VAL A 189 4.77 33.17 2.99
C VAL A 189 4.96 31.66 2.97
N ASP A 190 4.97 31.07 4.17
CA ASP A 190 5.16 29.65 4.40
C ASP A 190 4.07 28.83 3.70
N HIS A 191 4.48 27.69 3.15
CA HIS A 191 3.61 26.83 2.35
C HIS A 191 4.11 25.38 2.35
N ALA A 192 3.20 24.43 2.17
CA ALA A 192 3.51 23.00 2.11
C ALA A 192 3.16 22.42 0.72
N GLN A 193 4.09 21.66 0.16
CA GLN A 193 4.00 21.08 -1.19
C GLN A 193 4.56 19.65 -1.20
N VAL A 194 4.31 18.87 -2.25
CA VAL A 194 4.86 17.50 -2.36
C VAL A 194 6.03 17.48 -3.35
N LEU A 195 7.23 17.18 -2.89
CA LEU A 195 8.37 16.85 -3.75
C LEU A 195 8.14 15.48 -4.38
N MET A 196 8.01 15.47 -5.71
CA MET A 196 7.63 14.28 -6.47
C MET A 196 8.66 13.87 -7.53
N ALA A 197 9.60 14.74 -7.88
CA ALA A 197 10.68 14.40 -8.82
C ALA A 197 11.94 15.22 -8.60
N TYR A 198 13.06 14.67 -9.03
CA TYR A 198 14.33 15.38 -9.17
C TYR A 198 15.07 14.92 -10.43
N ASP A 199 15.87 15.80 -11.01
CA ASP A 199 16.75 15.49 -12.13
C ASP A 199 18.08 16.24 -11.97
N TYR A 200 19.15 15.50 -11.66
CA TYR A 200 20.48 16.09 -11.48
C TYR A 200 21.09 16.59 -12.80
N ALA A 201 20.75 15.98 -13.94
CA ALA A 201 21.27 16.42 -15.24
C ALA A 201 20.62 17.76 -15.65
N ALA A 202 19.32 17.91 -15.40
CA ALA A 202 18.61 19.17 -15.61
C ALA A 202 18.81 20.18 -14.47
N SER A 203 19.34 19.75 -13.32
CA SER A 203 19.43 20.54 -12.08
C SER A 203 18.07 21.08 -11.62
N THR A 204 17.04 20.23 -11.65
CA THR A 204 15.66 20.60 -11.31
C THR A 204 15.01 19.69 -10.27
N VAL A 205 14.06 20.25 -9.53
CA VAL A 205 13.09 19.50 -8.71
C VAL A 205 11.68 19.80 -9.22
N THR A 206 10.76 18.87 -8.97
CA THR A 206 9.35 19.04 -9.32
C THR A 206 8.48 18.91 -8.07
N LEU A 207 7.63 19.92 -7.84
CA LEU A 207 6.70 19.97 -6.71
C LEU A 207 5.25 19.94 -7.21
N ALA A 208 4.40 19.14 -6.56
CA ALA A 208 2.96 19.25 -6.67
C ALA A 208 2.46 20.27 -5.64
N ASP A 209 1.84 21.36 -6.12
CA ASP A 209 1.44 22.52 -5.31
C ASP A 209 -0.07 22.52 -5.03
N PRO A 210 -0.48 22.41 -3.76
CA PRO A 210 -1.90 22.43 -3.39
C PRO A 210 -2.59 23.79 -3.57
N TYR A 211 -1.86 24.89 -3.65
CA TYR A 211 -2.45 26.23 -3.69
C TYR A 211 -3.15 26.48 -5.03
N ASP A 212 -2.47 26.16 -6.12
CA ASP A 212 -2.95 26.37 -7.49
C ASP A 212 -3.31 25.08 -8.23
N ASN A 213 -3.15 23.92 -7.56
CA ASN A 213 -3.40 22.60 -8.12
C ASN A 213 -2.53 22.29 -9.35
N GLN A 214 -1.29 22.80 -9.38
CA GLN A 214 -0.36 22.59 -10.47
C GLN A 214 0.88 21.80 -10.06
N ILE A 215 1.62 21.35 -11.07
CA ILE A 215 2.94 20.75 -10.92
C ILE A 215 3.96 21.78 -11.42
N HIS A 216 4.85 22.22 -10.53
CA HIS A 216 5.88 23.21 -10.83
C HIS A 216 7.26 22.58 -10.88
N VAL A 217 8.08 23.06 -11.81
CA VAL A 217 9.49 22.67 -11.94
C VAL A 217 10.35 23.86 -11.54
N TYR A 218 11.24 23.66 -10.56
CA TYR A 218 12.17 24.68 -10.07
C TYR A 218 13.61 24.23 -10.26
N SER A 219 14.55 25.17 -10.29
CA SER A 219 15.97 24.81 -10.19
C SER A 219 16.26 24.24 -8.80
N MET A 220 17.08 23.20 -8.72
CA MET A 220 17.53 22.59 -7.46
C MET A 220 18.11 23.64 -6.53
N GLY A 221 19.03 24.48 -7.01
CA GLY A 221 19.66 25.51 -6.18
C GLY A 221 18.68 26.54 -5.59
N LEU A 222 17.60 26.87 -6.30
CA LEU A 222 16.56 27.75 -5.76
C LEU A 222 15.75 27.04 -4.68
N PHE A 223 15.29 25.81 -4.98
CA PHE A 223 14.56 24.99 -4.01
C PHE A 223 15.37 24.78 -2.74
N GLU A 224 16.62 24.32 -2.85
CA GLU A 224 17.49 24.01 -1.71
C GLU A 224 17.75 25.25 -0.85
N ASN A 225 17.93 26.42 -1.47
CA ASN A 225 18.08 27.67 -0.76
C ASN A 225 16.81 28.08 0.02
N ARG A 226 15.63 27.91 -0.58
CA ARG A 226 14.34 28.20 0.09
C ARG A 226 14.02 27.19 1.18
N PHE A 227 14.24 25.92 0.91
CA PHE A 227 14.07 24.82 1.85
C PHE A 227 14.93 25.03 3.10
N ALA A 228 16.21 25.38 2.94
CA ALA A 228 17.09 25.70 4.07
C ALA A 228 16.60 26.91 4.89
N ALA A 229 15.98 27.90 4.23
CA ALA A 229 15.43 29.08 4.91
C ALA A 229 14.16 28.78 5.73
N GLU A 230 13.44 27.70 5.40
CA GLU A 230 12.31 27.16 6.18
C GLU A 230 12.73 25.94 7.01
N MET A 231 13.92 26.04 7.61
CA MET A 231 14.54 25.07 8.50
C MET A 231 14.74 23.68 7.91
N GLY A 232 14.64 23.49 6.59
CA GLY A 232 14.70 22.17 5.97
C GLY A 232 13.62 21.22 6.51
N SER A 233 12.40 21.72 6.70
CA SER A 233 11.27 20.96 7.25
C SER A 233 10.63 20.05 6.20
N ALA A 234 10.64 18.74 6.45
CA ALA A 234 10.01 17.75 5.57
C ALA A 234 9.37 16.59 6.33
N VAL A 235 8.39 15.95 5.70
CA VAL A 235 7.77 14.70 6.11
C VAL A 235 7.82 13.73 4.93
N VAL A 236 8.50 12.61 5.14
CA VAL A 236 8.52 11.50 4.18
C VAL A 236 7.34 10.60 4.48
N VAL A 237 6.63 10.20 3.44
CA VAL A 237 5.53 9.25 3.53
C VAL A 237 5.84 8.06 2.64
N SER A 238 5.76 6.86 3.19
CA SER A 238 5.96 5.61 2.48
C SER A 238 4.80 4.64 2.76
N PRO A 239 4.58 3.64 1.90
CA PRO A 239 3.62 2.58 2.20
C PRO A 239 3.86 2.04 3.61
N GLY A 240 2.79 1.96 4.41
CA GLY A 240 2.87 1.37 5.75
C GLY A 240 3.36 -0.06 5.70
N PRO A 241 3.67 -0.66 6.85
CA PRO A 241 4.06 -2.06 6.90
C PRO A 241 2.94 -2.89 6.28
N GLY A 242 3.31 -3.58 5.21
CA GLY A 242 2.37 -4.40 4.46
C GLY A 242 2.12 -5.63 5.29
N ILE A 243 0.88 -5.82 5.73
CA ILE A 243 0.45 -7.15 6.11
C ILE A 243 0.11 -7.92 4.85
N HIS A 244 0.59 -9.13 4.82
CA HIS A 244 0.31 -10.09 3.77
C HIS A 244 -0.07 -11.40 4.43
N MET A 245 -0.83 -12.21 3.69
CA MET A 245 -1.09 -13.59 4.05
C MET A 245 -0.45 -14.46 2.98
N GLY A 246 0.32 -15.47 3.40
CA GLY A 246 0.98 -16.36 2.47
C GLY A 246 1.38 -17.68 3.12
N ALA A 247 1.38 -18.75 2.34
CA ALA A 247 1.76 -20.10 2.79
C ALA A 247 3.29 -20.25 2.91
N VAL A 248 3.91 -19.46 3.79
CA VAL A 248 5.38 -19.39 3.96
C VAL A 248 5.97 -20.53 4.81
N ASP A 249 5.12 -21.37 5.40
CA ASP A 249 5.56 -22.57 6.13
C ASP A 249 5.50 -23.80 5.21
N PRO A 250 6.65 -24.39 4.86
CA PRO A 250 6.72 -25.52 3.92
C PRO A 250 6.02 -26.78 4.44
N ALA A 251 5.90 -26.96 5.77
CA ALA A 251 5.35 -28.17 6.36
C ALA A 251 3.82 -28.15 6.43
N SER A 252 3.25 -27.01 6.82
CA SER A 252 1.81 -26.88 7.05
C SER A 252 1.04 -26.37 5.84
N LYS A 253 1.70 -25.60 4.95
CA LYS A 253 1.07 -24.85 3.85
C LYS A 253 -0.07 -23.93 4.26
N ARG A 254 -0.21 -23.69 5.57
CA ARG A 254 -1.18 -22.75 6.12
C ARG A 254 -0.69 -21.35 5.83
N ALA A 255 -1.63 -20.48 5.51
CA ALA A 255 -1.34 -19.06 5.43
C ALA A 255 -0.89 -18.55 6.81
N ALA A 256 0.29 -17.94 6.83
CA ALA A 256 0.79 -17.16 7.95
C ALA A 256 0.51 -15.69 7.66
N ALA A 257 0.38 -14.90 8.73
CA ALA A 257 0.48 -13.45 8.59
C ALA A 257 1.96 -13.09 8.43
N ILE A 258 2.25 -12.16 7.52
CA ILE A 258 3.59 -11.70 7.18
C ILE A 258 3.57 -10.17 7.26
N ALA A 259 4.46 -9.58 8.02
CA ALA A 259 4.63 -8.14 8.09
C ALA A 259 5.97 -7.78 7.48
N VAL A 260 5.99 -6.83 6.55
CA VAL A 260 7.24 -6.27 6.05
C VAL A 260 7.34 -4.84 6.53
N ASP A 261 8.43 -4.49 7.20
CA ASP A 261 8.78 -3.12 7.56
C ASP A 261 10.06 -2.67 6.82
N ASP A 262 10.60 -1.51 7.18
CA ASP A 262 11.73 -0.89 6.48
C ASP A 262 13.08 -1.47 6.93
N SER A 263 13.09 -2.42 7.87
CA SER A 263 14.29 -3.06 8.39
C SER A 263 14.22 -4.59 8.39
N ASN A 264 13.03 -5.19 8.52
CA ASN A 264 12.83 -6.61 8.70
C ASN A 264 11.53 -7.09 8.05
N SER A 265 11.46 -8.39 7.80
CA SER A 265 10.21 -9.10 7.56
C SER A 265 9.93 -10.00 8.76
N TRP A 266 8.69 -10.00 9.24
CA TRP A 266 8.21 -10.78 10.37
C TRP A 266 7.13 -11.75 9.91
N VAL A 267 7.03 -12.89 10.60
CA VAL A 267 5.98 -13.88 10.36
C VAL A 267 5.32 -14.28 11.67
N MET A 268 4.00 -14.46 11.58
CA MET A 268 3.19 -15.09 12.61
C MET A 268 2.60 -16.37 12.03
N ARG A 269 3.21 -17.51 12.39
CA ARG A 269 2.89 -18.82 11.81
C ARG A 269 1.60 -19.36 12.41
N SER A 270 0.74 -19.95 11.57
CA SER A 270 -0.49 -20.58 12.03
C SER A 270 -0.25 -22.03 12.46
N ASN A 271 -0.76 -22.42 13.63
CA ASN A 271 -0.89 -23.82 14.03
C ASN A 271 -2.27 -24.43 13.69
N GLY A 272 -3.12 -23.67 13.00
CA GLY A 272 -4.48 -24.02 12.60
C GLY A 272 -5.57 -23.68 13.63
N SER A 273 -5.20 -23.08 14.75
CA SER A 273 -6.13 -22.60 15.78
C SER A 273 -5.70 -21.27 16.41
N SER A 274 -4.43 -20.88 16.24
CA SER A 274 -3.88 -19.60 16.66
C SER A 274 -2.66 -19.25 15.79
N PHE A 275 -2.23 -17.99 15.86
CA PHE A 275 -0.94 -17.56 15.33
C PHE A 275 0.13 -17.57 16.42
N SER A 276 1.39 -17.81 16.04
CA SER A 276 2.55 -17.69 16.94
C SER A 276 2.80 -16.23 17.33
N ALA A 277 3.70 -16.01 18.29
CA ALA A 277 4.33 -14.69 18.45
C ALA A 277 5.09 -14.31 17.15
N PRO A 278 5.29 -13.01 16.86
CA PRO A 278 6.07 -12.55 15.71
C PRO A 278 7.49 -13.11 15.75
N GLN A 279 7.94 -13.63 14.62
CA GLN A 279 9.29 -14.17 14.44
C GLN A 279 9.93 -13.48 13.25
N SER A 280 11.19 -13.08 13.38
CA SER A 280 11.95 -12.53 12.24
C SER A 280 12.09 -13.60 11.16
N LEU A 281 11.75 -13.22 9.94
CA LEU A 281 11.77 -14.06 8.75
C LEU A 281 12.95 -13.71 7.83
N ALA A 282 13.27 -12.41 7.77
CA ALA A 282 14.48 -11.86 7.14
C ALA A 282 14.85 -10.54 7.82
N SER A 283 16.15 -10.25 7.90
CA SER A 283 16.69 -8.96 8.37
C SER A 283 16.98 -7.99 7.22
N THR A 284 16.48 -8.30 6.03
CA THR A 284 16.57 -7.44 4.84
C THR A 284 15.15 -6.97 4.55
N PRO A 285 14.89 -5.66 4.50
CA PRO A 285 13.59 -5.15 4.07
C PRO A 285 13.34 -5.56 2.61
N PHE A 286 12.14 -6.05 2.33
CA PHE A 286 11.78 -6.55 1.01
C PHE A 286 10.42 -6.01 0.58
N ARG A 287 10.43 -4.83 -0.05
CA ARG A 287 9.24 -4.14 -0.53
C ARG A 287 9.41 -3.71 -1.97
N GLY A 288 8.34 -3.83 -2.74
CA GLY A 288 8.24 -3.26 -4.07
C GLY A 288 7.53 -1.91 -4.06
N SER A 289 8.04 -0.90 -4.79
CA SER A 289 7.38 0.41 -4.94
C SER A 289 6.01 0.35 -5.65
N ARG A 290 5.74 -0.75 -6.37
CA ARG A 290 4.49 -1.00 -7.12
C ARG A 290 3.71 -2.22 -6.64
N GLY A 291 4.23 -2.95 -5.66
CA GLY A 291 3.57 -4.09 -5.06
C GLY A 291 4.54 -5.04 -4.36
N THR A 292 4.10 -5.57 -3.22
CA THR A 292 4.79 -6.62 -2.48
C THR A 292 3.84 -7.80 -2.34
N PHE A 293 4.29 -8.99 -2.74
CA PHE A 293 3.47 -10.20 -2.81
C PHE A 293 4.19 -11.38 -2.17
N PHE A 294 3.41 -12.36 -1.69
CA PHE A 294 3.92 -13.61 -1.15
C PHE A 294 3.20 -14.78 -1.80
N GLU A 295 3.82 -15.36 -2.82
CA GLU A 295 3.22 -16.39 -3.67
C GLU A 295 4.22 -17.51 -3.97
N ASP A 296 3.71 -18.66 -4.43
CA ASP A 296 4.56 -19.79 -4.85
C ASP A 296 5.24 -19.45 -6.19
N VAL A 297 6.46 -18.91 -6.17
CA VAL A 297 7.27 -18.64 -7.37
C VAL A 297 8.23 -19.76 -7.72
N ASP A 298 8.53 -20.59 -6.72
CA ASP A 298 9.52 -21.67 -6.80
C ASP A 298 8.90 -22.96 -7.36
N GLY A 299 7.58 -22.95 -7.49
CA GLY A 299 6.81 -23.97 -8.14
C GLY A 299 6.19 -24.93 -7.14
N PRO A 300 5.40 -25.88 -7.65
CA PRO A 300 4.34 -26.49 -6.90
C PRO A 300 4.87 -27.10 -5.61
N GLY A 301 4.36 -26.57 -4.50
CA GLY A 301 4.54 -27.17 -3.18
C GLY A 301 5.70 -26.63 -2.41
N LYS A 302 6.34 -25.59 -2.96
CA LYS A 302 7.26 -24.76 -2.24
C LYS A 302 6.48 -23.77 -1.38
N PRO A 303 7.07 -23.34 -0.25
CA PRO A 303 6.47 -22.28 0.52
C PRO A 303 6.48 -20.98 -0.28
N ALA A 304 5.52 -20.10 0.01
CA ALA A 304 5.43 -18.80 -0.65
C ALA A 304 6.73 -18.00 -0.45
N SER A 305 7.16 -17.35 -1.53
CA SER A 305 8.34 -16.49 -1.62
C SER A 305 7.93 -15.06 -1.87
N GLY A 306 8.83 -14.12 -1.57
CA GLY A 306 8.56 -12.70 -1.63
C GLY A 306 8.77 -12.22 -3.07
N ILE A 307 7.85 -11.41 -3.58
CA ILE A 307 7.98 -10.74 -4.87
C ILE A 307 7.81 -9.24 -4.67
N ALA A 308 8.81 -8.47 -5.07
CA ALA A 308 8.81 -7.01 -5.00
C ALA A 308 8.82 -6.45 -6.41
N VAL A 309 7.69 -5.86 -6.81
CA VAL A 309 7.57 -5.15 -8.09
C VAL A 309 7.88 -3.69 -7.85
N ASN A 310 8.90 -3.18 -8.55
CA ASN A 310 9.36 -1.79 -8.47
C ASN A 310 9.12 -1.08 -9.81
N ASP A 311 9.32 0.24 -9.82
CA ASP A 311 9.23 1.08 -11.02
C ASP A 311 10.11 0.60 -12.17
N SER A 312 11.26 0.01 -11.87
CA SER A 312 12.27 -0.38 -12.87
C SER A 312 12.70 -1.83 -12.80
N SER A 313 12.17 -2.63 -11.87
CA SER A 313 12.65 -4.00 -11.66
C SER A 313 11.67 -4.87 -10.90
N VAL A 314 11.83 -6.18 -11.04
CA VAL A 314 11.13 -7.18 -10.22
C VAL A 314 12.19 -8.01 -9.50
N TRP A 315 12.04 -8.11 -8.18
CA TRP A 315 12.93 -8.88 -7.31
C TRP A 315 12.17 -10.00 -6.63
N VAL A 316 12.87 -11.11 -6.38
CA VAL A 316 12.35 -12.27 -5.67
C VAL A 316 13.23 -12.57 -4.47
N MET A 317 12.59 -12.85 -3.34
CA MET A 317 13.21 -13.31 -2.12
C MET A 317 12.75 -14.74 -1.86
N HIS A 318 13.60 -15.71 -2.19
CA HIS A 318 13.26 -17.14 -2.11
C HIS A 318 13.05 -17.58 -0.67
N ASN A 319 12.00 -18.35 -0.44
CA ASN A 319 11.77 -19.03 0.81
C ASN A 319 12.37 -20.45 0.75
N ASN A 320 13.48 -20.64 1.45
CA ASN A 320 14.21 -21.91 1.50
C ASN A 320 13.63 -22.91 2.52
N GLY A 321 12.52 -22.55 3.17
CA GLY A 321 11.83 -23.34 4.18
C GLY A 321 12.27 -23.07 5.63
N ASN A 322 13.45 -22.48 5.85
CA ASN A 322 13.91 -22.02 7.16
C ASN A 322 13.80 -20.50 7.33
N GLY A 323 13.62 -19.77 6.23
CA GLY A 323 13.55 -18.32 6.16
C GLY A 323 13.69 -17.90 4.71
N PHE A 324 14.01 -16.62 4.52
CA PHE A 324 14.13 -16.03 3.20
C PHE A 324 15.59 -15.74 2.87
N ASP A 325 15.98 -16.09 1.65
CA ASP A 325 17.32 -15.81 1.12
C ASP A 325 17.49 -14.31 0.81
N TYR A 326 18.70 -13.88 0.45
CA TYR A 326 18.91 -12.50 0.02
C TYR A 326 18.13 -12.22 -1.29
N PRO A 327 17.49 -11.04 -1.44
CA PRO A 327 16.73 -10.71 -2.64
C PRO A 327 17.57 -10.78 -3.93
N ALA A 328 17.04 -11.44 -4.95
CA ALA A 328 17.64 -11.55 -6.27
C ALA A 328 16.79 -10.79 -7.30
N GLN A 329 17.44 -10.04 -8.19
CA GLN A 329 16.75 -9.38 -9.30
C GLN A 329 16.38 -10.42 -10.35
N TRP A 330 15.08 -10.58 -10.60
CA TRP A 330 14.57 -11.50 -11.62
C TRP A 330 14.21 -10.78 -12.93
N SER A 331 14.00 -9.46 -12.87
CA SER A 331 13.82 -8.61 -14.03
C SER A 331 14.30 -7.18 -13.77
N ASN A 332 14.86 -6.54 -14.80
CA ASN A 332 15.23 -5.12 -14.83
C ASN A 332 14.36 -4.32 -15.82
N VAL A 333 13.24 -4.90 -16.25
CA VAL A 333 12.27 -4.25 -17.13
C VAL A 333 11.14 -3.69 -16.26
N PRO A 334 10.80 -2.39 -16.37
CA PRO A 334 9.61 -1.80 -15.74
C PRO A 334 8.36 -2.65 -16.04
N PHE A 335 7.69 -3.14 -15.00
CA PHE A 335 6.53 -4.01 -15.18
C PHE A 335 5.53 -3.86 -14.05
N TYR A 336 4.54 -3.00 -14.28
CA TYR A 336 3.41 -2.78 -13.38
C TYR A 336 2.23 -2.30 -14.23
N GLY A 337 1.01 -2.52 -13.73
CA GLY A 337 -0.20 -2.11 -14.43
C GLY A 337 -0.65 -0.71 -14.03
N THR A 338 -1.21 0.06 -14.96
CA THR A 338 -1.87 1.34 -14.63
C THR A 338 -3.18 1.16 -13.85
N VAL A 339 -3.82 -0.01 -13.99
CA VAL A 339 -5.02 -0.39 -13.22
C VAL A 339 -4.63 -1.20 -11.99
N ALA A 340 -3.89 -2.30 -12.21
CA ALA A 340 -3.54 -3.26 -11.17
C ALA A 340 -2.22 -3.98 -11.52
N THR A 341 -1.41 -4.19 -10.49
CA THR A 341 -0.25 -5.09 -10.52
C THR A 341 -0.63 -6.33 -9.71
N LEU A 342 -0.62 -7.50 -10.36
CA LEU A 342 -1.02 -8.77 -9.77
C LEU A 342 0.12 -9.78 -9.90
N VAL A 343 0.08 -10.84 -9.10
CA VAL A 343 0.96 -12.00 -9.26
C VAL A 343 0.11 -13.26 -9.07
N ALA A 344 0.13 -14.16 -10.05
CA ALA A 344 -0.65 -15.39 -9.99
C ALA A 344 -0.07 -16.48 -10.90
N ASP A 345 -0.39 -17.74 -10.63
CA ASP A 345 -0.11 -18.84 -11.55
C ASP A 345 -1.04 -18.75 -12.77
N VAL A 346 -0.52 -18.26 -13.89
CA VAL A 346 -1.29 -18.04 -15.13
C VAL A 346 -1.06 -19.11 -16.19
N ASP A 347 -0.05 -19.95 -16.01
CA ASP A 347 0.31 -21.02 -16.95
C ASP A 347 -0.08 -22.42 -16.42
N GLY A 348 -0.46 -22.51 -15.14
CA GLY A 348 -0.87 -23.73 -14.47
C GLY A 348 0.31 -24.57 -14.01
N THR A 349 1.51 -23.99 -13.96
CA THR A 349 2.72 -24.71 -13.55
C THR A 349 2.91 -24.78 -12.04
N GLY A 350 2.07 -24.10 -11.27
CA GLY A 350 2.25 -23.85 -9.85
C GLY A 350 3.22 -22.70 -9.55
N ARG A 351 3.68 -21.96 -10.57
CA ARG A 351 4.59 -20.82 -10.42
C ARG A 351 3.89 -19.51 -10.70
N ALA A 352 3.87 -18.64 -9.71
CA ALA A 352 3.29 -17.32 -9.84
C ALA A 352 4.13 -16.44 -10.79
N SER A 353 3.42 -15.73 -11.66
CA SER A 353 3.94 -14.81 -12.66
C SER A 353 3.36 -13.40 -12.42
N PRO A 354 4.16 -12.33 -12.54
CA PRO A 354 3.64 -10.97 -12.53
C PRO A 354 2.70 -10.70 -13.71
N VAL A 355 1.60 -10.02 -13.43
CA VAL A 355 0.59 -9.59 -14.42
C VAL A 355 0.34 -8.09 -14.27
N ALA A 356 0.54 -7.34 -15.35
CA ALA A 356 0.29 -5.91 -15.43
C ALA A 356 -1.03 -5.65 -16.18
N VAL A 357 -2.04 -5.19 -15.44
CA VAL A 357 -3.32 -4.77 -16.01
C VAL A 357 -3.27 -3.27 -16.25
N ASN A 358 -3.36 -2.87 -17.52
CA ASN A 358 -3.42 -1.48 -17.95
C ASN A 358 -4.84 -1.12 -18.39
N GLU A 359 -5.08 0.18 -18.58
CA GLU A 359 -6.37 0.70 -19.06
C GLU A 359 -6.81 0.10 -20.41
N SER A 360 -5.87 -0.36 -21.23
CA SER A 360 -6.13 -0.81 -22.61
C SER A 360 -5.44 -2.14 -22.97
N SER A 361 -4.75 -2.78 -22.04
CA SER A 361 -4.04 -4.03 -22.30
C SER A 361 -3.73 -4.80 -21.03
N VAL A 362 -3.51 -6.10 -21.18
CA VAL A 362 -2.98 -6.95 -20.10
C VAL A 362 -1.69 -7.58 -20.57
N TRP A 363 -0.65 -7.50 -19.74
CA TRP A 363 0.67 -8.05 -20.00
C TRP A 363 1.06 -9.03 -18.90
N VAL A 364 1.87 -10.03 -19.26
CA VAL A 364 2.38 -11.06 -18.34
C VAL A 364 3.89 -11.16 -18.49
N MET A 365 4.57 -11.23 -17.36
CA MET A 365 5.97 -11.64 -17.24
C MET A 365 5.99 -13.10 -16.80
N HIS A 366 6.06 -14.02 -17.76
CA HIS A 366 5.93 -15.45 -17.48
C HIS A 366 7.10 -15.97 -16.64
N ASN A 367 6.81 -16.76 -15.61
CA ASN A 367 7.81 -17.38 -14.75
C ASN A 367 8.32 -18.69 -15.36
N ASN A 368 9.53 -18.64 -15.94
CA ASN A 368 10.16 -19.79 -16.58
C ASN A 368 10.87 -20.76 -15.59
N GLY A 369 10.76 -20.52 -14.28
CA GLY A 369 11.38 -21.31 -13.21
C GLY A 369 12.80 -20.89 -12.82
N SER A 370 13.42 -19.96 -13.56
CA SER A 370 14.73 -19.39 -13.24
C SER A 370 14.76 -17.86 -13.24
N GLY A 371 13.63 -17.23 -13.59
CA GLY A 371 13.48 -15.81 -13.79
C GLY A 371 12.12 -15.48 -14.41
N PHE A 372 11.91 -14.20 -14.71
CA PHE A 372 10.76 -13.75 -15.48
C PHE A 372 11.15 -13.47 -16.92
N ASP A 373 10.38 -14.02 -17.87
CA ASP A 373 10.53 -13.74 -19.29
C ASP A 373 10.20 -12.27 -19.61
N HIS A 374 10.61 -11.82 -20.81
CA HIS A 374 10.26 -10.48 -21.29
C HIS A 374 8.72 -10.30 -21.37
N PRO A 375 8.17 -9.11 -21.04
CA PRO A 375 6.72 -8.88 -21.08
C PRO A 375 6.07 -9.29 -22.39
N ALA A 376 5.01 -10.10 -22.28
CA ALA A 376 4.16 -10.50 -23.39
C ALA A 376 2.73 -9.98 -23.20
N GLN A 377 2.14 -9.42 -24.26
CA GLN A 377 0.76 -8.98 -24.23
C GLN A 377 -0.17 -10.19 -24.35
N TRP A 378 -1.05 -10.36 -23.36
CA TRP A 378 -2.03 -11.46 -23.33
C TRP A 378 -3.44 -11.01 -23.69
N SER A 379 -3.71 -9.69 -23.63
CA SER A 379 -4.98 -9.11 -24.09
C SER A 379 -4.81 -7.68 -24.59
N GLY A 380 -5.58 -7.32 -25.61
CA GLY A 380 -5.76 -5.95 -26.10
C GLY A 380 -7.20 -5.50 -25.85
N GLY A 381 -7.35 -4.38 -25.14
CA GLY A 381 -8.64 -3.83 -24.73
C GLY A 381 -8.73 -3.58 -23.22
N PRO A 382 -9.67 -2.71 -22.80
CA PRO A 382 -9.88 -2.41 -21.38
C PRO A 382 -10.45 -3.60 -20.62
N PHE A 383 -9.86 -3.91 -19.46
CA PHE A 383 -10.44 -4.83 -18.49
C PHE A 383 -10.08 -4.43 -17.07
N TYR A 384 -11.04 -3.85 -16.36
CA TYR A 384 -10.88 -3.47 -14.97
C TYR A 384 -12.23 -3.33 -14.29
N GLY A 385 -12.26 -3.60 -12.98
CA GLY A 385 -13.45 -3.45 -12.15
C GLY A 385 -13.41 -2.15 -11.33
N THR A 386 -14.56 -1.49 -11.17
CA THR A 386 -14.65 -0.29 -10.32
C THR A 386 -14.44 -0.59 -8.82
N HIS A 387 -14.64 -1.84 -8.39
CA HIS A 387 -14.45 -2.32 -7.02
C HIS A 387 -13.31 -3.32 -6.88
N GLY A 388 -12.52 -3.50 -7.93
CA GLY A 388 -11.32 -4.32 -7.91
C GLY A 388 -11.13 -5.15 -9.17
N THR A 389 -9.86 -5.42 -9.46
CA THR A 389 -9.41 -6.34 -10.49
C THR A 389 -8.53 -7.40 -9.84
N PHE A 390 -8.85 -8.66 -10.06
CA PHE A 390 -8.24 -9.80 -9.38
C PHE A 390 -7.74 -10.84 -10.38
N ALA A 391 -6.81 -11.69 -9.95
CA ALA A 391 -6.42 -12.91 -10.64
C ALA A 391 -6.75 -14.10 -9.74
N ALA A 392 -7.48 -15.09 -10.26
CA ALA A 392 -7.84 -16.29 -9.50
C ALA A 392 -8.16 -17.47 -10.42
N VAL A 393 -7.95 -18.69 -9.92
CA VAL A 393 -8.40 -19.91 -10.59
C VAL A 393 -9.92 -20.02 -10.44
N LEU A 394 -10.65 -20.04 -11.55
CA LEU A 394 -12.13 -20.09 -11.56
C LEU A 394 -12.69 -21.40 -12.11
N ASP A 395 -11.84 -22.22 -12.71
CA ASP A 395 -12.18 -23.47 -13.35
C ASP A 395 -11.20 -24.57 -12.91
N GLY A 396 -11.29 -25.75 -13.53
CA GLY A 396 -10.40 -26.87 -13.23
C GLY A 396 -9.01 -26.78 -13.89
N SER A 397 -8.66 -25.67 -14.54
CA SER A 397 -7.40 -25.57 -15.29
C SER A 397 -6.18 -25.30 -14.43
N HIS A 398 -6.38 -24.87 -13.17
CA HIS A 398 -5.33 -24.35 -12.27
C HIS A 398 -4.64 -23.08 -12.78
N ARG A 399 -5.16 -22.44 -13.83
CA ARG A 399 -4.65 -21.18 -14.36
C ARG A 399 -5.52 -20.03 -13.90
N ALA A 400 -4.90 -19.00 -13.36
CA ALA A 400 -5.59 -17.81 -12.92
C ALA A 400 -6.19 -17.06 -14.12
N SER A 401 -7.49 -16.83 -14.08
CA SER A 401 -8.24 -15.91 -14.94
C SER A 401 -8.32 -14.54 -14.29
N LEU A 402 -8.64 -13.50 -15.08
CA LEU A 402 -8.85 -12.17 -14.53
C LEU A 402 -10.33 -11.91 -14.22
N VAL A 403 -10.58 -11.25 -13.11
CA VAL A 403 -11.92 -10.90 -12.61
C VAL A 403 -12.01 -9.41 -12.38
N ALA A 404 -13.03 -8.77 -12.95
CA ALA A 404 -13.34 -7.37 -12.78
C ALA A 404 -14.67 -7.24 -12.02
N VAL A 405 -14.60 -6.80 -10.76
CA VAL A 405 -15.78 -6.53 -9.94
C VAL A 405 -16.18 -5.07 -10.13
N ASN A 406 -17.40 -4.85 -10.63
CA ASN A 406 -17.97 -3.52 -10.85
C ASN A 406 -19.16 -3.28 -9.92
N GLU A 407 -19.67 -2.04 -9.93
CA GLU A 407 -20.82 -1.62 -9.13
C GLU A 407 -22.00 -2.59 -9.20
N SER A 408 -22.33 -3.08 -10.40
CA SER A 408 -23.53 -3.91 -10.64
C SER A 408 -23.25 -5.18 -11.44
N SER A 409 -21.98 -5.58 -11.58
CA SER A 409 -21.62 -6.73 -12.40
C SER A 409 -20.23 -7.25 -12.11
N ILE A 410 -20.04 -8.55 -12.26
CA ILE A 410 -18.71 -9.17 -12.29
C ILE A 410 -18.45 -9.72 -13.69
N TYR A 411 -17.34 -9.30 -14.29
CA TYR A 411 -16.85 -9.79 -15.57
C TYR A 411 -15.60 -10.63 -15.37
N VAL A 412 -15.43 -11.64 -16.22
CA VAL A 412 -14.26 -12.53 -16.22
C VAL A 412 -13.65 -12.57 -17.61
N MET A 413 -12.34 -12.43 -17.66
CA MET A 413 -11.50 -12.76 -18.81
C MET A 413 -10.88 -14.14 -18.55
N ALA A 414 -11.46 -15.18 -19.14
CA ALA A 414 -10.99 -16.54 -18.96
C ALA A 414 -9.59 -16.72 -19.55
N ASN A 415 -8.71 -17.42 -18.82
CA ASN A 415 -7.37 -17.72 -19.28
C ASN A 415 -7.38 -18.90 -20.25
N LEU A 416 -6.72 -18.77 -21.41
CA LEU A 416 -6.58 -19.81 -22.44
C LEU A 416 -5.25 -20.57 -22.38
N GLY A 417 -4.31 -20.13 -21.54
CA GLY A 417 -2.99 -20.72 -21.32
C GLY A 417 -1.83 -19.86 -21.81
N SER A 418 -2.10 -18.96 -22.75
CA SER A 418 -1.13 -17.99 -23.27
C SER A 418 -1.78 -16.65 -23.67
N SER A 419 -3.07 -16.49 -23.40
CA SER A 419 -3.85 -15.29 -23.67
C SER A 419 -5.12 -15.29 -22.82
N PHE A 420 -5.78 -14.14 -22.73
CA PHE A 420 -7.10 -14.02 -22.10
C PHE A 420 -8.20 -13.87 -23.15
N GLU A 421 -9.35 -14.51 -22.90
CA GLU A 421 -10.55 -14.32 -23.71
C GLU A 421 -11.13 -12.91 -23.59
N VAL A 422 -12.11 -12.59 -24.45
CA VAL A 422 -12.95 -11.41 -24.28
C VAL A 422 -13.76 -11.48 -22.96
N PRO A 423 -14.07 -10.33 -22.32
CA PRO A 423 -14.81 -10.32 -21.05
C PRO A 423 -16.19 -10.97 -21.17
N ARG A 424 -16.53 -11.85 -20.23
CA ARG A 424 -17.86 -12.47 -20.09
C ARG A 424 -18.48 -12.10 -18.76
N LEU A 425 -19.78 -11.82 -18.77
CA LEU A 425 -20.54 -11.53 -17.56
C LEU A 425 -20.72 -12.82 -16.73
N TRP A 426 -20.30 -12.78 -15.47
CA TRP A 426 -20.40 -13.89 -14.52
C TRP A 426 -21.43 -13.65 -13.42
N ALA A 427 -21.69 -12.39 -13.08
CA ALA A 427 -22.75 -11.97 -12.16
C ALA A 427 -23.29 -10.61 -12.58
N SER A 428 -24.59 -10.39 -12.39
CA SER A 428 -25.31 -9.18 -12.82
C SER A 428 -26.03 -8.47 -11.66
N ALA A 429 -25.41 -8.48 -10.48
CA ALA A 429 -25.94 -7.85 -9.27
C ALA A 429 -24.82 -7.04 -8.59
N ASN A 430 -25.22 -6.11 -7.73
CA ASN A 430 -24.27 -5.38 -6.89
C ASN A 430 -23.68 -6.35 -5.86
N PHE A 431 -22.41 -6.69 -6.04
CA PHE A 431 -21.69 -7.59 -5.13
C PHE A 431 -20.27 -7.09 -4.89
N PHE A 432 -20.11 -6.30 -3.83
CA PHE A 432 -18.84 -5.82 -3.32
C PHE A 432 -18.98 -5.54 -1.82
N GLY A 433 -17.87 -5.61 -1.08
CA GLY A 433 -17.86 -5.35 0.35
C GLY A 433 -17.61 -3.88 0.68
N SER A 434 -18.25 -3.35 1.73
CA SER A 434 -17.91 -2.01 2.26
C SER A 434 -16.52 -1.95 2.91
N ARG A 435 -15.96 -3.10 3.28
CA ARG A 435 -14.61 -3.24 3.88
C ARG A 435 -13.63 -3.87 2.92
N GLY A 436 -14.02 -4.98 2.30
CA GLY A 436 -13.19 -5.66 1.32
C GLY A 436 -13.95 -6.59 0.40
N THR A 437 -13.46 -6.69 -0.84
CA THR A 437 -13.96 -7.62 -1.86
C THR A 437 -12.83 -8.58 -2.22
N PHE A 438 -13.12 -9.88 -2.24
CA PHE A 438 -12.13 -10.93 -2.44
C PHE A 438 -12.63 -11.99 -3.43
N ILE A 439 -11.72 -12.66 -4.12
CA ILE A 439 -12.01 -13.78 -5.02
C ILE A 439 -11.21 -15.01 -4.56
N ALA A 440 -11.73 -15.83 -3.64
CA ALA A 440 -10.97 -16.88 -2.97
C ALA A 440 -11.64 -18.25 -3.00
N ASP A 441 -10.85 -19.33 -2.90
CA ASP A 441 -11.37 -20.69 -2.74
C ASP A 441 -11.90 -20.88 -1.31
N ILE A 442 -13.21 -20.84 -1.17
CA ILE A 442 -13.91 -20.93 0.13
C ILE A 442 -14.55 -22.30 0.36
N ASP A 443 -14.66 -23.13 -0.67
CA ASP A 443 -15.29 -24.45 -0.58
C ASP A 443 -14.26 -25.59 -0.68
N GLY A 444 -13.00 -25.27 -0.98
CA GLY A 444 -11.88 -26.19 -1.08
C GLY A 444 -11.87 -26.95 -2.40
N SER A 445 -12.58 -26.44 -3.41
CA SER A 445 -12.68 -27.09 -4.72
C SER A 445 -11.55 -26.74 -5.68
N GLY A 446 -10.66 -25.82 -5.30
CA GLY A 446 -9.66 -25.20 -6.17
C GLY A 446 -10.23 -24.09 -7.06
N ARG A 447 -11.52 -23.77 -6.94
CA ARG A 447 -12.18 -22.70 -7.70
C ARG A 447 -12.56 -21.56 -6.78
N ALA A 448 -12.11 -20.36 -7.12
CA ALA A 448 -12.41 -19.19 -6.35
C ALA A 448 -13.87 -18.73 -6.53
N SER A 449 -14.43 -18.23 -5.43
CA SER A 449 -15.75 -17.61 -5.31
C SER A 449 -15.60 -16.14 -4.94
N ALA A 450 -16.62 -15.33 -5.21
CA ALA A 450 -16.60 -13.93 -4.78
C ALA A 450 -17.07 -13.79 -3.33
N VAL A 451 -16.37 -12.97 -2.55
CA VAL A 451 -16.64 -12.70 -1.13
C VAL A 451 -16.67 -11.20 -0.89
N ALA A 452 -17.71 -10.72 -0.21
CA ALA A 452 -17.89 -9.34 0.20
C ALA A 452 -17.91 -9.24 1.73
N ILE A 453 -16.90 -8.60 2.31
CA ILE A 453 -16.83 -8.27 3.74
C ILE A 453 -17.39 -6.86 3.91
N ASN A 454 -18.45 -6.73 4.70
CA ASN A 454 -19.12 -5.49 5.05
C ASN A 454 -18.92 -5.15 6.52
N ASP A 455 -19.38 -3.96 6.90
CA ASP A 455 -19.33 -3.44 8.28
C ASP A 455 -19.97 -4.38 9.30
N ASP A 456 -20.98 -5.16 8.91
CA ASP A 456 -21.79 -5.99 9.80
C ASP A 456 -22.10 -7.40 9.26
N SER A 457 -21.51 -7.78 8.13
CA SER A 457 -21.84 -9.03 7.44
C SER A 457 -20.76 -9.50 6.48
N ILE A 458 -20.76 -10.80 6.19
CA ILE A 458 -19.96 -11.38 5.11
C ILE A 458 -20.91 -12.12 4.16
N TRP A 459 -20.83 -11.79 2.88
CA TRP A 459 -21.61 -12.38 1.80
C TRP A 459 -20.72 -13.10 0.80
N VAL A 460 -21.29 -14.11 0.14
CA VAL A 460 -20.59 -15.00 -0.78
C VAL A 460 -21.45 -15.24 -2.02
N GLU A 461 -20.85 -15.10 -3.20
CA GLU A 461 -21.37 -15.67 -4.45
C GLU A 461 -20.49 -16.87 -4.85
N SER A 462 -21.00 -18.07 -4.61
CA SER A 462 -20.23 -19.31 -4.78
C SER A 462 -20.00 -19.67 -6.25
N ASN A 463 -18.80 -20.15 -6.57
CA ASN A 463 -18.49 -20.73 -7.88
C ASN A 463 -18.63 -22.25 -7.86
N THR A 464 -19.76 -22.76 -8.35
CA THR A 464 -20.03 -24.21 -8.40
C THR A 464 -19.50 -24.88 -9.67
N GLY A 465 -18.65 -24.21 -10.47
CA GLY A 465 -18.08 -24.73 -11.71
C GLY A 465 -18.98 -24.63 -12.95
N GLY A 466 -20.08 -23.86 -12.87
CA GLY A 466 -21.03 -23.67 -13.97
C GLY A 466 -20.69 -22.55 -14.96
N GLY A 467 -19.57 -21.85 -14.78
CA GLY A 467 -19.18 -20.69 -15.62
C GLY A 467 -19.87 -19.37 -15.27
N ALA A 468 -20.44 -19.28 -14.06
CA ALA A 468 -21.02 -18.07 -13.47
C ALA A 468 -21.02 -18.22 -11.94
N PHE A 469 -21.11 -17.10 -11.21
CA PHE A 469 -21.30 -17.16 -9.76
C PHE A 469 -22.77 -17.37 -9.41
N ALA A 470 -23.03 -18.12 -8.33
CA ALA A 470 -24.37 -18.32 -7.78
C ALA A 470 -24.88 -17.05 -7.08
N SER A 471 -26.19 -16.98 -6.82
CA SER A 471 -26.79 -15.84 -6.10
C SER A 471 -26.14 -15.61 -4.72
N PRO A 472 -25.99 -14.34 -4.28
CA PRO A 472 -25.39 -14.01 -2.99
C PRO A 472 -26.05 -14.71 -1.81
N ARG A 473 -25.23 -15.24 -0.91
CA ARG A 473 -25.66 -15.80 0.38
C ARG A 473 -24.87 -15.16 1.51
N GLN A 474 -25.56 -14.77 2.57
CA GLN A 474 -24.91 -14.31 3.79
C GLN A 474 -24.31 -15.50 4.54
N TRP A 475 -23.00 -15.45 4.78
CA TRP A 475 -22.26 -16.48 5.51
C TRP A 475 -21.95 -16.09 6.95
N ALA A 476 -22.00 -14.79 7.28
CA ALA A 476 -21.82 -14.29 8.63
C ALA A 476 -22.57 -12.98 8.88
N THR A 477 -22.93 -12.77 10.16
CA THR A 477 -23.42 -11.51 10.72
C THR A 477 -22.43 -10.95 11.74
N GLY A 478 -22.60 -9.67 12.08
CA GLY A 478 -21.80 -8.94 13.05
C GLY A 478 -20.53 -8.35 12.44
N ALA A 479 -20.01 -7.32 13.09
CA ALA A 479 -18.83 -6.60 12.64
C ALA A 479 -17.59 -7.50 12.60
N PHE A 480 -16.86 -7.42 11.50
CA PHE A 480 -15.59 -8.12 11.30
C PHE A 480 -14.71 -7.34 10.32
N TYR A 481 -13.96 -6.39 10.87
CA TYR A 481 -12.99 -5.58 10.13
C TYR A 481 -11.94 -5.05 11.11
N ALA A 482 -10.78 -4.70 10.58
CA ALA A 482 -9.66 -4.14 11.33
C ALA A 482 -8.93 -3.12 10.44
N ASP A 483 -7.60 -3.03 10.56
CA ASP A 483 -6.80 -2.18 9.69
C ASP A 483 -6.65 -2.82 8.29
N TRP A 484 -6.66 -4.17 8.22
CA TRP A 484 -6.60 -4.97 7.01
C TRP A 484 -7.48 -6.23 7.08
N GLU A 485 -8.07 -6.62 5.95
CA GLU A 485 -8.84 -7.84 5.80
C GLU A 485 -8.26 -8.75 4.71
N TYR A 486 -8.33 -10.07 4.95
CA TYR A 486 -7.85 -11.10 4.02
C TYR A 486 -8.77 -12.31 3.99
N MET A 487 -8.67 -13.07 2.89
CA MET A 487 -9.21 -14.41 2.75
C MET A 487 -8.05 -15.39 2.55
N ALA A 488 -7.83 -16.30 3.50
CA ALA A 488 -6.71 -17.24 3.43
C ALA A 488 -6.96 -18.55 4.18
N ASP A 489 -6.38 -19.65 3.70
CA ASP A 489 -6.43 -20.96 4.39
C ASP A 489 -5.46 -20.99 5.58
N VAL A 490 -5.94 -20.50 6.72
CA VAL A 490 -5.13 -20.41 7.95
C VAL A 490 -5.19 -21.70 8.77
N ASP A 491 -6.14 -22.60 8.53
CA ASP A 491 -6.27 -23.86 9.27
C ASP A 491 -5.72 -25.09 8.53
N GLY A 492 -5.45 -24.95 7.23
CA GLY A 492 -4.98 -26.02 6.36
C GLY A 492 -6.13 -26.91 5.90
N SER A 493 -7.37 -26.39 5.91
CA SER A 493 -8.55 -27.12 5.45
C SER A 493 -8.71 -27.12 3.94
N GLY A 494 -7.89 -26.34 3.22
CA GLY A 494 -8.06 -26.02 1.81
C GLY A 494 -9.10 -24.93 1.56
N ARG A 495 -9.72 -24.36 2.62
CA ARG A 495 -10.77 -23.36 2.51
C ARG A 495 -10.31 -22.04 3.10
N ALA A 496 -10.41 -20.97 2.32
CA ALA A 496 -10.12 -19.64 2.81
C ALA A 496 -11.07 -19.24 3.94
N SER A 497 -10.47 -18.79 5.04
CA SER A 497 -11.13 -18.18 6.19
C SER A 497 -10.97 -16.66 6.14
N ALA A 498 -11.89 -15.94 6.77
CA ALA A 498 -11.79 -14.49 6.86
C ALA A 498 -10.86 -14.09 8.00
N VAL A 499 -9.90 -13.23 7.72
CA VAL A 499 -8.88 -12.75 8.66
C VAL A 499 -8.93 -11.23 8.70
N ALA A 500 -8.98 -10.66 9.90
CA ALA A 500 -8.90 -9.22 10.13
C ALA A 500 -7.68 -8.92 11.01
N VAL A 501 -6.76 -8.13 10.50
CA VAL A 501 -5.49 -7.81 11.15
C VAL A 501 -5.50 -6.35 11.57
N SER A 502 -5.18 -6.10 12.83
CA SER A 502 -4.86 -4.77 13.34
C SER A 502 -3.40 -4.74 13.80
N ARG A 503 -2.91 -3.55 14.13
CA ARG A 503 -1.59 -3.40 14.75
C ARG A 503 -1.38 -4.17 16.04
N THR A 504 -2.44 -4.62 16.73
CA THR A 504 -2.33 -5.26 18.07
C THR A 504 -2.99 -6.62 18.15
N THR A 505 -3.86 -6.95 17.21
CA THR A 505 -4.67 -8.18 17.27
C THR A 505 -5.01 -8.69 15.88
N THR A 506 -4.90 -10.00 15.70
CA THR A 506 -5.34 -10.70 14.49
C THR A 506 -6.53 -11.59 14.82
N TRP A 507 -7.66 -11.33 14.17
CA TRP A 507 -8.94 -12.00 14.37
C TRP A 507 -9.22 -12.93 13.18
N VAL A 508 -9.76 -14.10 13.46
CA VAL A 508 -10.15 -15.08 12.44
C VAL A 508 -11.61 -15.47 12.63
N LYS A 509 -12.35 -15.42 11.53
CA LYS A 509 -13.65 -16.06 11.34
C LYS A 509 -13.41 -17.32 10.54
N LEU A 510 -13.30 -18.46 11.23
CA LEU A 510 -12.92 -19.73 10.61
C LEU A 510 -14.03 -20.23 9.67
N ASN A 511 -13.65 -20.69 8.48
CA ASN A 511 -14.57 -21.27 7.51
C ASN A 511 -14.95 -22.71 7.89
N THR A 512 -16.25 -22.95 8.10
CA THR A 512 -16.77 -24.25 8.54
C THR A 512 -17.33 -25.10 7.38
N GLY A 513 -17.09 -24.72 6.12
CA GLY A 513 -17.58 -25.44 4.94
C GLY A 513 -18.99 -25.03 4.50
N GLY A 514 -19.33 -23.75 4.63
CA GLY A 514 -20.64 -23.20 4.25
C GLY A 514 -21.09 -21.98 5.08
N SER A 515 -20.32 -21.61 6.10
CA SER A 515 -20.49 -20.41 6.92
C SER A 515 -19.16 -20.04 7.58
N PHE A 516 -19.10 -18.88 8.22
CA PHE A 516 -17.98 -18.54 9.10
C PHE A 516 -18.39 -18.61 10.57
N ALA A 517 -17.47 -19.11 11.41
CA ALA A 517 -17.63 -19.14 12.86
C ALA A 517 -17.70 -17.73 13.49
N ALA A 518 -17.94 -17.68 14.79
CA ALA A 518 -17.75 -16.46 15.57
C ALA A 518 -16.28 -15.99 15.47
N PRO A 519 -16.03 -14.66 15.48
CA PRO A 519 -14.66 -14.15 15.44
C PRO A 519 -13.88 -14.60 16.67
N ASN A 520 -12.64 -15.06 16.46
CA ASN A 520 -11.72 -15.45 17.52
C ASN A 520 -10.37 -14.74 17.33
N ALA A 521 -9.83 -14.14 18.39
CA ALA A 521 -8.50 -13.55 18.37
C ALA A 521 -7.45 -14.67 18.35
N TRP A 522 -6.80 -14.83 17.20
CA TRP A 522 -5.74 -15.83 17.02
C TRP A 522 -4.37 -15.31 17.49
N ALA A 523 -4.24 -13.99 17.69
CA ALA A 523 -3.13 -13.37 18.38
C ALA A 523 -3.48 -11.98 18.92
N ASN A 524 -2.89 -11.61 20.07
CA ASN A 524 -3.06 -10.33 20.76
C ASN A 524 -1.73 -9.60 20.97
N THR A 525 -0.80 -9.77 20.04
CA THR A 525 0.53 -9.14 20.08
C THR A 525 0.66 -8.17 18.92
N PRO A 526 1.37 -7.04 19.09
CA PRO A 526 1.73 -6.21 17.96
C PRO A 526 2.50 -7.02 16.93
N PHE A 527 1.99 -7.08 15.71
CA PHE A 527 2.63 -7.90 14.68
C PHE A 527 3.83 -7.17 14.06
N TYR A 528 3.78 -5.84 14.05
CA TYR A 528 4.83 -4.97 13.55
C TYR A 528 4.64 -3.55 14.11
N GLY A 529 5.68 -2.72 14.04
CA GLY A 529 5.54 -1.28 14.31
C GLY A 529 5.44 -0.90 15.79
N THR A 530 6.27 -1.48 16.65
CA THR A 530 6.73 -0.77 17.86
C THR A 530 8.24 -0.58 17.79
N HIS A 531 8.64 0.46 17.09
CA HIS A 531 9.82 1.23 17.48
C HIS A 531 9.37 2.63 17.87
#